data_AF-A0A2D4L273-F1
#
_entry.id   AF-A0A2D4L273-F1
#
_cell.length_a   1.000
_cell.length_b   1.000
_cell.length_c   1.000
_cell.angle_alpha   90.00
_cell.angle_beta   90.00
_cell.angle_gamma   90.00
#
_symmetry.space_group_name_H-M   'P 1'
#
loop_
_entity.id
_entity.type
_entity.pdbx_description
1 polymer ?
#
loop_
_entity_poly.entity_id
_entity_poly.type
_entity_poly.pdbx_seq_one_letter_code
_entity_poly.pdbx_strand_id
1 'polypeptide(L)'
;MYSESGTMHGFLNHTLSYFNVSDFQGGTAPKDDMELGYPVQICRYKDYREPPWSENKYDIAKDFWAVLAARLAFVIVFQNLVMFMSDFVDWIIPDIPKDISQQIHKEKVLMVEVFMKEEQGKLQLLENWRDKDQRRGENCNSHSPRSSMSHRGSVSSCHSCHVEV
;
A
#
# COMPACT_ATOMS: atom_id res chain seq x y z
N MET A 1 30.27 26.46 10.19
CA MET A 1 30.61 25.17 10.84
C MET A 1 30.47 25.40 12.34
N TYR A 2 29.61 24.65 13.05
CA TYR A 2 29.28 24.94 14.46
C TYR A 2 30.33 24.45 15.48
N SER A 3 31.31 23.65 15.05
CA SER A 3 32.46 23.25 15.86
C SER A 3 33.70 23.21 14.97
N GLU A 4 34.68 24.07 15.24
CA GLU A 4 35.94 24.13 14.50
C GLU A 4 36.90 22.98 14.86
N SER A 5 36.80 22.46 16.08
CA SER A 5 37.66 21.39 16.61
C SER A 5 37.06 19.99 16.50
N GLY A 6 35.81 19.86 16.04
CA GLY A 6 35.08 18.60 16.02
C GLY A 6 34.64 18.08 17.40
N THR A 7 34.88 18.87 18.46
CA THR A 7 34.45 18.56 19.83
C THR A 7 33.15 19.29 20.19
N MET A 8 32.43 18.84 21.22
CA MET A 8 31.23 19.52 21.73
C MET A 8 31.55 20.69 22.67
N HIS A 9 32.80 21.18 22.69
CA HIS A 9 33.17 22.32 23.51
C HIS A 9 32.35 23.55 23.11
N GLY A 10 31.77 24.23 24.11
CA GLY A 10 30.94 25.40 23.87
C GLY A 10 29.48 25.10 23.50
N PHE A 11 29.05 23.82 23.47
CA PHE A 11 27.66 23.46 23.19
C PHE A 11 26.66 24.22 24.08
N LEU A 12 26.90 24.26 25.40
CA LEU A 12 26.02 25.02 26.31
C LEU A 12 26.04 26.53 26.03
N ASN A 13 27.18 27.09 25.64
CA ASN A 13 27.26 28.49 25.26
C ASN A 13 26.51 28.80 23.96
N HIS A 14 26.34 27.81 23.09
CA HIS A 14 25.59 27.94 21.85
C HIS A 14 24.08 27.72 22.06
N THR A 15 23.69 26.77 22.93
CA THR A 15 22.28 26.43 23.18
C THR A 15 21.57 27.39 24.15
N LEU A 16 22.32 28.21 24.88
CA LEU A 16 21.76 29.18 25.82
C LEU A 16 21.72 30.58 25.21
N SER A 17 20.53 31.18 25.15
CA SER A 17 20.33 32.58 24.75
C SER A 17 20.56 33.55 25.91
N TYR A 18 20.92 34.79 25.58
CA TYR A 18 21.12 35.87 26.56
C TYR A 18 19.85 36.69 26.75
N PHE A 19 19.55 37.05 27.99
CA PHE A 19 18.46 37.95 28.35
C PHE A 19 18.98 39.03 29.29
N ASN A 20 18.66 40.29 28.99
CA ASN A 20 19.00 41.40 29.87
C ASN A 20 17.92 41.55 30.93
N VAL A 21 18.30 41.51 32.21
CA VAL A 21 17.38 41.59 33.35
C VAL A 21 16.59 42.90 33.35
N SER A 22 17.14 43.97 32.77
CA SER A 22 16.44 45.26 32.65
C SER A 22 15.22 45.20 31.72
N ASP A 23 15.08 44.17 30.89
CA ASP A 23 13.98 44.03 29.93
C ASP A 23 12.77 43.26 30.49
N PHE A 24 12.76 42.94 31.79
CA PHE A 24 11.57 42.36 32.41
C PHE A 24 10.38 43.31 32.32
N GLN A 25 9.23 42.76 31.93
CA GLN A 25 7.97 43.50 31.98
C GLN A 25 7.61 43.79 33.45
N GLY A 26 6.99 44.94 33.71
CA GLY A 26 6.66 45.39 35.06
C GLY A 26 5.95 44.31 35.88
N GLY A 27 6.50 43.98 37.05
CA GLY A 27 5.96 42.97 37.97
C GLY A 27 6.25 41.51 37.62
N THR A 28 7.00 41.24 36.54
CA THR A 28 7.44 39.87 36.16
C THR A 28 8.88 39.58 36.62
N ALA A 29 9.61 40.61 37.07
CA ALA A 29 10.94 40.44 37.62
C ALA A 29 10.93 39.57 38.90
N PRO A 30 12.04 38.89 39.22
CA PRO A 30 12.21 38.22 40.50
C PRO A 30 11.95 39.16 41.68
N LYS A 31 11.43 38.62 42.78
CA LYS A 31 11.22 39.42 44.01
C LYS A 31 12.54 39.74 44.73
N ASP A 32 13.52 38.84 44.58
CA ASP A 32 14.83 38.92 45.23
C ASP A 32 15.94 38.94 44.16
N ASP A 33 16.28 40.12 43.66
CA ASP A 33 17.33 40.31 42.63
C ASP A 33 18.77 40.00 43.10
N MET A 34 18.94 39.72 44.40
CA MET A 34 20.22 39.43 45.06
C MET A 34 20.28 38.02 45.67
N GLU A 35 19.43 37.08 45.25
CA GLU A 35 19.45 35.69 45.75
C GLU A 35 20.86 35.06 45.69
N LEU A 36 21.65 35.44 44.69
CA LEU A 36 23.01 34.94 44.46
C LEU A 36 24.10 35.74 45.19
N GLY A 37 23.74 36.75 45.99
CA GLY A 37 24.66 37.62 46.73
C GLY A 37 25.26 38.77 45.92
N TYR A 38 24.90 38.91 44.65
CA TYR A 38 25.33 39.99 43.76
C TYR A 38 24.26 40.32 42.71
N PRO A 39 24.21 41.56 42.17
CA PRO A 39 23.23 41.93 41.16
C PRO A 39 23.53 41.26 39.82
N VAL A 40 22.55 40.54 39.28
CA VAL A 40 22.65 39.89 37.96
C VAL A 40 22.15 40.85 36.87
N GLN A 41 23.01 41.15 35.89
CA GLN A 41 22.67 42.04 34.77
C GLN A 41 22.14 41.26 33.56
N ILE A 42 22.68 40.07 33.32
CA ILE A 42 22.33 39.22 32.17
C ILE A 42 22.10 37.80 32.70
N CYS A 43 20.98 37.20 32.31
CA CYS A 43 20.70 35.80 32.57
C CYS A 43 20.70 34.99 31.27
N ARG A 44 20.81 33.66 31.40
CA ARG A 44 20.84 32.73 30.27
C ARG A 44 19.71 31.73 30.39
N TYR A 45 19.02 31.46 29.29
CA TYR A 45 17.91 30.52 29.22
C TYR A 45 18.01 29.63 27.98
N LYS A 46 17.37 28.46 28.05
CA LYS A 46 17.42 27.46 26.99
C LYS A 46 16.46 27.82 25.85
N ASP A 47 16.95 28.61 24.92
CA ASP A 47 16.26 28.97 23.68
C ASP A 47 17.28 29.35 22.60
N TYR A 48 16.86 29.40 21.34
CA TYR A 48 17.66 29.84 20.20
C TYR A 48 17.15 31.20 19.70
N ARG A 49 17.58 32.27 20.37
CA ARG A 49 17.22 33.65 20.06
C ARG A 49 18.43 34.53 19.89
N GLU A 50 18.23 35.58 19.13
CA GLU A 50 19.23 36.62 18.91
C GLU A 50 19.49 37.40 20.21
N PRO A 51 20.75 37.73 20.51
CA PRO A 51 21.14 38.37 21.76
C PRO A 51 20.65 39.82 21.85
N PRO A 52 20.63 40.43 23.05
CA PRO A 52 20.05 41.77 23.25
C PRO A 52 20.83 42.91 22.59
N TRP A 53 22.04 42.67 22.09
CA TRP A 53 22.87 43.64 21.38
C TRP A 53 22.81 43.52 19.85
N SER A 54 22.06 42.57 19.31
CA SER A 54 21.82 42.49 17.87
C SER A 54 20.70 43.44 17.45
N GLU A 55 20.59 43.69 16.14
CA GLU A 55 19.53 44.53 15.56
C GLU A 55 18.13 43.96 15.81
N ASN A 56 18.00 42.63 15.75
CA ASN A 56 16.75 41.89 15.96
C ASN A 56 16.72 41.24 17.34
N LYS A 57 16.71 42.06 18.39
CA LYS A 57 16.74 41.63 19.78
C LYS A 57 15.59 40.67 20.12
N TYR A 58 15.93 39.50 20.66
CA TYR A 58 14.99 38.45 21.10
C TYR A 58 14.15 37.80 19.99
N ASP A 59 14.50 38.01 18.73
CA ASP A 59 13.89 37.26 17.63
C ASP A 59 14.46 35.84 17.52
N ILE A 60 13.72 34.98 16.81
CA ILE A 60 14.10 33.58 16.59
C ILE A 60 15.35 33.53 15.72
N ALA A 61 16.40 32.86 16.22
CA ALA A 61 17.65 32.69 15.49
C ALA A 61 17.49 31.71 14.32
N LYS A 62 18.32 31.84 13.28
CA LYS A 62 18.34 30.90 12.13
C LYS A 62 18.67 29.47 12.58
N ASP A 63 19.47 29.32 13.62
CA ASP A 63 19.86 28.04 14.19
C ASP A 63 18.67 27.24 14.73
N PHE A 64 17.62 27.94 15.22
CA PHE A 64 16.37 27.31 15.62
C PHE A 64 15.76 26.50 14.47
N TRP A 65 15.67 27.13 13.29
CA TRP A 65 15.11 26.52 12.09
C TRP A 65 15.97 25.37 11.57
N ALA A 66 17.29 25.51 11.63
CA ALA A 66 18.21 24.44 11.25
C ALA A 66 18.04 23.19 12.15
N VAL A 67 17.98 23.40 13.47
CA VAL A 67 17.76 22.30 14.44
C VAL A 67 16.37 21.69 14.26
N LEU A 68 15.34 22.50 14.02
CA LEU A 68 13.99 22.03 13.77
C LEU A 68 13.92 21.18 12.49
N ALA A 69 14.51 21.67 11.40
CA ALA A 69 14.58 20.94 10.13
C ALA A 69 15.33 19.61 10.29
N ALA A 70 16.45 19.59 11.01
CA ALA A 70 17.20 18.37 11.28
C ALA A 70 16.38 17.34 12.08
N ARG A 71 15.61 17.78 13.10
CA ARG A 71 14.71 16.91 13.86
C ARG A 71 13.60 16.33 12.99
N LEU A 72 12.98 17.15 12.14
CA LEU A 72 11.93 16.71 11.22
C LEU A 72 12.48 15.71 10.18
N ALA A 73 13.63 16.01 9.59
CA ALA A 73 14.30 15.13 8.65
C ALA A 73 14.64 13.78 9.28
N PHE A 74 15.15 13.77 10.52
CA PHE A 74 15.43 12.54 11.26
C PHE A 74 14.17 11.69 11.43
N VAL A 75 13.04 12.29 11.84
CA VAL A 75 11.77 11.58 11.99
C VAL A 75 11.29 11.00 10.66
N ILE A 76 11.35 11.79 9.58
CA ILE A 76 10.93 11.34 8.25
C ILE A 76 11.79 10.17 7.77
N VAL A 77 13.12 10.30 7.82
CA VAL A 77 14.04 9.24 7.37
C VAL A 77 13.85 7.97 8.20
N PHE A 78 13.77 8.12 9.53
CA PHE A 78 13.57 6.98 10.42
C PHE A 78 12.24 6.28 10.14
N GLN A 79 11.15 7.04 9.96
CA GLN A 79 9.84 6.49 9.64
C GLN A 79 9.85 5.72 8.31
N ASN A 80 10.45 6.29 7.27
CA ASN A 80 10.55 5.64 5.96
C ASN A 80 11.41 4.37 6.03
N LEU A 81 12.51 4.39 6.80
CA LEU A 81 13.37 3.23 6.99
C LEU A 81 12.64 2.11 7.74
N VAL A 82 11.96 2.44 8.84
CA VAL A 82 11.20 1.45 9.62
C VAL A 82 10.05 0.88 8.77
N MET A 83 9.31 1.73 8.07
CA MET A 83 8.24 1.30 7.15
C MET A 83 8.78 0.36 6.07
N PHE A 84 9.87 0.73 5.40
CA PHE A 84 10.50 -0.10 4.38
C PHE A 84 11.00 -1.44 4.93
N MET A 85 11.59 -1.44 6.13
CA MET A 85 12.06 -2.68 6.77
C MET A 85 10.89 -3.59 7.14
N SER A 86 9.77 -3.03 7.63
CA SER A 86 8.54 -3.79 7.89
C SER A 86 7.98 -4.39 6.59
N ASP A 87 7.87 -3.59 5.52
CA ASP A 87 7.42 -4.07 4.21
C ASP A 87 8.35 -5.17 3.66
N PHE A 88 9.66 -5.04 3.89
CA PHE A 88 10.64 -6.06 3.51
C PHE A 88 10.45 -7.36 4.31
N VAL A 89 10.10 -7.27 5.60
CA VAL A 89 9.77 -8.46 6.40
C VAL A 89 8.46 -9.10 5.93
N ASP A 90 7.44 -8.31 5.62
CA ASP A 90 6.18 -8.84 5.07
C ASP A 90 6.39 -9.45 3.67
N TRP A 91 7.37 -8.94 2.91
CA TRP A 91 7.78 -9.51 1.63
C TRP A 91 8.61 -10.79 1.77
N ILE A 92 9.46 -10.92 2.78
CA ILE A 92 10.27 -12.13 3.01
C ILE A 92 9.45 -13.27 3.64
N ILE A 93 8.43 -12.92 4.44
CA ILE A 93 7.41 -13.83 4.98
C ILE A 93 6.07 -13.50 4.31
N PRO A 94 5.90 -13.73 3.00
CA PRO A 94 4.57 -13.61 2.43
C PRO A 94 3.72 -14.69 3.08
N ASP A 95 2.63 -14.28 3.73
CA ASP A 95 1.61 -15.12 4.40
C ASP A 95 1.02 -16.22 3.48
N ILE A 96 1.38 -16.22 2.20
CA ILE A 96 1.03 -17.23 1.22
C ILE A 96 2.31 -17.96 0.79
N PRO A 97 2.57 -19.17 1.32
CA PRO A 97 3.64 -20.00 0.81
C PRO A 97 3.39 -20.30 -0.67
N LYS A 98 4.48 -20.45 -1.43
CA LYS A 98 4.51 -20.85 -2.86
C LYS A 98 3.74 -22.14 -3.20
N ASP A 99 3.20 -22.84 -2.19
CA ASP A 99 2.41 -24.06 -2.33
C ASP A 99 0.96 -23.82 -2.80
N ILE A 100 0.34 -22.69 -2.47
CA ILE A 100 -1.06 -22.42 -2.86
C ILE A 100 -1.16 -22.06 -4.36
N SER A 101 -0.14 -21.39 -4.92
CA SER A 101 -0.07 -21.15 -6.36
C SER A 101 0.05 -22.45 -7.15
N GLN A 102 0.83 -23.43 -6.66
CA GLN A 102 0.93 -24.73 -7.32
C GLN A 102 -0.33 -25.59 -7.14
N GLN A 103 -1.00 -25.55 -5.97
CA GLN A 103 -2.28 -26.26 -5.79
C GLN A 103 -3.41 -25.64 -6.62
N ILE A 104 -3.53 -24.30 -6.68
CA ILE A 104 -4.55 -23.62 -7.50
C ILE A 104 -4.30 -23.85 -9.00
N HIS A 105 -3.04 -23.90 -9.46
CA HIS A 105 -2.76 -24.22 -10.87
C HIS A 105 -3.04 -25.70 -11.18
N LYS A 106 -2.74 -26.62 -10.25
CA LYS A 106 -3.07 -28.06 -10.38
C LYS A 106 -4.59 -28.31 -10.39
N GLU A 107 -5.35 -27.62 -9.53
CA GLU A 107 -6.81 -27.72 -9.49
C GLU A 107 -7.48 -27.17 -10.76
N LYS A 108 -6.97 -26.04 -11.30
CA LYS A 108 -7.48 -25.49 -12.57
C LYS A 108 -7.19 -26.40 -13.77
N VAL A 109 -6.01 -27.01 -13.83
CA VAL A 109 -5.67 -27.96 -14.92
C VAL A 109 -6.51 -29.23 -14.83
N LEU A 110 -6.68 -29.78 -13.63
CA LEU A 110 -7.47 -31.01 -13.42
C LEU A 110 -8.97 -30.78 -13.68
N MET A 111 -9.52 -29.62 -13.31
CA MET A 111 -10.90 -29.26 -13.64
C MET A 111 -11.12 -29.14 -15.15
N VAL A 112 -10.21 -28.50 -15.88
CA VAL A 112 -10.29 -28.34 -17.34
C VAL A 112 -10.17 -29.69 -18.04
N GLU A 113 -9.28 -30.58 -17.58
CA GLU A 113 -9.13 -31.93 -18.12
C GLU A 113 -10.40 -32.78 -17.91
N VAL A 114 -11.00 -32.72 -16.72
CA VAL A 114 -12.27 -33.39 -16.41
C VAL A 114 -13.40 -32.87 -17.30
N PHE A 115 -13.50 -31.55 -17.49
CA PHE A 115 -14.51 -30.93 -18.35
C PHE A 115 -14.34 -31.35 -19.83
N MET A 116 -13.11 -31.34 -20.36
CA MET A 116 -12.84 -31.80 -21.73
C MET A 116 -13.20 -33.26 -21.96
N LYS A 117 -12.98 -34.13 -20.97
CA LYS A 117 -13.30 -35.56 -21.07
C LYS A 117 -14.81 -35.81 -21.09
N GLU A 118 -15.59 -35.03 -20.35
CA GLU A 118 -17.06 -35.12 -20.36
C GLU A 118 -17.64 -34.70 -21.72
N GLU A 119 -17.15 -33.58 -22.29
CA GLU A 119 -17.55 -33.13 -23.63
C GLU A 119 -17.19 -34.15 -24.73
N GLN A 120 -15.99 -34.73 -24.70
CA GLN A 120 -15.58 -35.76 -25.65
C GLN A 120 -16.41 -37.05 -25.52
N GLY A 121 -16.74 -37.45 -24.30
CA GLY A 121 -17.60 -38.61 -24.04
C GLY A 121 -19.00 -38.41 -24.61
N LYS A 122 -19.59 -37.22 -24.41
CA LYS A 122 -20.91 -36.87 -24.98
C LYS A 122 -20.89 -36.84 -26.50
N LEU A 123 -19.84 -36.27 -27.11
CA LEU A 123 -19.69 -36.21 -28.57
C LEU A 123 -19.52 -37.59 -29.21
N GLN A 124 -18.67 -38.47 -28.65
CA GLN A 124 -18.50 -39.83 -29.16
C GLN A 124 -19.79 -40.66 -29.06
N LEU A 125 -20.54 -40.48 -27.97
CA LEU A 125 -21.83 -41.13 -27.78
C LEU A 125 -22.84 -40.65 -28.86
N LEU A 126 -22.86 -39.34 -29.13
CA LEU A 126 -23.72 -38.72 -30.15
C LEU A 126 -23.35 -39.17 -31.57
N GLU A 127 -22.06 -39.30 -31.89
CA GLU A 127 -21.60 -39.87 -33.17
C GLU A 127 -21.98 -41.34 -33.33
N ASN A 128 -21.84 -42.14 -32.27
CA ASN A 128 -22.21 -43.56 -32.31
C ASN A 128 -23.73 -43.76 -32.43
N TRP A 129 -24.55 -42.90 -31.81
CA TRP A 129 -26.00 -42.87 -32.07
C TRP A 129 -26.31 -42.46 -33.50
N ARG A 130 -25.64 -41.43 -34.04
CA ARG A 130 -25.81 -40.98 -35.43
C ARG A 130 -25.46 -42.10 -36.43
N ASP A 131 -24.37 -42.82 -36.22
CA ASP A 131 -23.97 -43.96 -37.05
C ASP A 131 -24.96 -45.11 -36.93
N LYS A 132 -25.50 -45.36 -35.73
CA LYS A 132 -26.52 -46.38 -35.50
C LYS A 132 -27.85 -46.03 -36.18
N ASP A 133 -28.28 -44.77 -36.14
CA ASP A 133 -29.48 -44.33 -36.85
C ASP A 133 -29.27 -44.37 -38.37
N GLN A 134 -28.07 -44.06 -38.85
CA GLN A 134 -27.72 -44.19 -40.26
C GLN A 134 -27.72 -45.67 -40.71
N ARG A 135 -27.13 -46.58 -39.93
CA ARG A 135 -27.19 -48.03 -40.20
C ARG A 135 -28.57 -48.64 -40.04
N ARG A 136 -29.42 -48.09 -39.16
CA ARG A 136 -30.82 -48.50 -39.02
C ARG A 136 -31.68 -47.97 -40.17
N GLY A 137 -31.30 -46.84 -40.79
CA GLY A 137 -31.88 -46.31 -42.01
C GLY A 137 -31.43 -47.02 -43.29
N GLU A 138 -30.17 -47.46 -43.37
CA GLU A 138 -29.63 -48.17 -44.54
C GLU A 138 -30.10 -49.63 -44.64
N ASN A 139 -30.54 -50.25 -43.54
CA ASN A 139 -31.01 -51.65 -43.53
C ASN A 139 -32.48 -51.84 -44.00
N CYS A 140 -33.14 -50.80 -44.53
CA CYS A 140 -34.53 -50.86 -45.00
C CYS A 140 -34.68 -50.71 -46.53
N ASN A 141 -33.64 -50.98 -47.32
CA ASN A 141 -33.73 -50.91 -48.78
C ASN A 141 -33.47 -52.27 -49.43
N SER A 142 -34.51 -53.10 -49.49
CA SER A 142 -34.63 -54.17 -50.47
C SER A 142 -36.10 -54.43 -50.82
N HIS A 143 -36.45 -54.07 -52.06
CA HIS A 143 -37.62 -54.45 -52.89
C HIS A 143 -38.95 -53.63 -52.83
N SER A 144 -39.06 -52.73 -53.82
CA SER A 144 -40.23 -52.45 -54.71
C SER A 144 -41.41 -51.60 -54.16
N PRO A 145 -42.34 -51.06 -55.00
CA PRO A 145 -42.32 -49.65 -55.42
C PRO A 145 -43.59 -48.82 -55.10
N ARG A 146 -43.45 -47.49 -55.21
CA ARG A 146 -44.47 -46.44 -55.49
C ARG A 146 -45.72 -46.38 -54.59
N SER A 147 -45.93 -45.25 -53.91
CA SER A 147 -47.11 -44.37 -54.10
C SER A 147 -47.17 -43.20 -53.09
N SER A 148 -47.52 -42.03 -53.64
CA SER A 148 -48.34 -40.93 -53.08
C SER A 148 -48.09 -40.34 -51.68
N MET A 149 -47.65 -39.07 -51.69
CA MET A 149 -48.47 -37.89 -51.34
C MET A 149 -49.19 -37.87 -49.98
N SER A 150 -48.81 -36.96 -49.07
CA SER A 150 -49.73 -35.96 -48.49
C SER A 150 -49.08 -35.04 -47.43
N HIS A 151 -49.33 -33.76 -47.68
CA HIS A 151 -49.42 -32.56 -46.84
C HIS A 151 -49.45 -32.61 -45.28
N ARG A 152 -48.89 -31.51 -44.75
CA ARG A 152 -49.44 -30.52 -43.77
C ARG A 152 -49.17 -30.67 -42.26
N GLY A 153 -48.55 -29.59 -41.74
CA GLY A 153 -48.86 -28.90 -40.46
C GLY A 153 -48.31 -29.58 -39.19
N SER A 154 -47.93 -28.91 -38.11
CA SER A 154 -47.96 -27.50 -37.71
C SER A 154 -47.02 -27.27 -36.50
N VAL A 155 -46.46 -26.06 -36.44
CA VAL A 155 -46.17 -25.17 -35.29
C VAL A 155 -46.19 -25.70 -33.84
N SER A 156 -45.11 -25.45 -33.09
CA SER A 156 -45.04 -24.94 -31.70
C SER A 156 -43.56 -24.87 -31.26
N SER A 157 -42.87 -23.72 -31.16
CA SER A 157 -42.89 -22.65 -30.13
C SER A 157 -41.91 -22.86 -28.94
N CYS A 158 -41.03 -21.85 -28.75
CA CYS A 158 -40.24 -21.46 -27.55
C CYS A 158 -39.09 -22.39 -27.10
N HIS A 159 -37.93 -21.94 -26.60
CA HIS A 159 -37.53 -20.64 -26.03
C HIS A 159 -35.99 -20.54 -26.06
N SER A 160 -35.45 -19.36 -26.36
CA SER A 160 -34.04 -19.02 -26.20
C SER A 160 -33.70 -18.76 -24.73
N CYS A 161 -32.53 -19.21 -24.27
CA CYS A 161 -31.80 -18.56 -23.19
C CYS A 161 -30.38 -18.22 -23.68
N HIS A 162 -30.18 -16.92 -23.84
CA HIS A 162 -28.92 -16.22 -24.00
C HIS A 162 -28.28 -16.08 -22.61
N VAL A 163 -27.00 -16.41 -22.47
CA VAL A 163 -26.21 -16.04 -21.29
C VAL A 163 -25.08 -15.14 -21.81
N GLU A 164 -25.19 -13.85 -21.48
CA GLU A 164 -24.14 -12.85 -21.71
C GLU A 164 -22.94 -13.12 -20.82
N VAL A 165 -21.77 -12.81 -21.38
CA VAL A 165 -20.53 -12.44 -20.68
C VAL A 165 -20.37 -10.93 -20.83
#